data_AF-A0ABC8T365-F1
#
_entry.id   AF-A0ABC8T365-F1
#
_cell.length_a   1.000
_cell.length_b   1.000
_cell.length_c   1.000
_cell.angle_alpha   90.00
_cell.angle_beta   90.00
_cell.angle_gamma   90.00
#
_symmetry.space_group_name_H-M   'P 1'
#
loop_
_entity.id
_entity.type
_entity.pdbx_description
1 polymer ?
#
loop_
_entity_poly.entity_id
_entity_poly.type
_entity_poly.pdbx_seq_one_letter_code
_entity_poly.pdbx_strand_id
1 'polypeptide(L)'
;MDNMWKDIILQAAVFLLIIVVFLLIHNIPQKLISKIRYRDRPVHQAKRHFVNGAQLLAQARSSKDRSAVDSLAKSAESEADKAIAIDPTDAASHILKALALELQGFKTSALDSIDISLSPLAVKSLEENERGDALLKRAELRLAVSRRGQIDSVVQDLVESVRLKNDNAKAYFLLGECYEKKSMREEARTAYEDAIRVEPKYKVAREALDRLGS
;
A
#
# COMPACT_ATOMS: atom_id res chain seq x y z
N MET A 1 57.36 25.47 -33.50
CA MET A 1 57.21 24.03 -33.83
C MET A 1 56.49 23.26 -32.73
N ASP A 2 56.60 23.70 -31.47
CA ASP A 2 56.00 23.01 -30.30
C ASP A 2 54.46 22.95 -30.26
N ASN A 3 53.76 23.92 -30.84
CA ASN A 3 52.29 23.93 -30.83
C ASN A 3 51.68 22.92 -31.82
N MET A 4 52.33 22.73 -32.97
CA MET A 4 51.86 21.80 -34.01
C MET A 4 51.92 20.34 -33.53
N TRP A 5 52.94 19.97 -32.75
CA TRP A 5 53.06 18.63 -32.18
C TRP A 5 52.00 18.37 -31.09
N LYS A 6 51.65 19.38 -30.29
CA LYS A 6 50.59 19.25 -29.28
C LYS A 6 49.21 19.05 -29.92
N ASP A 7 48.92 19.75 -31.02
CA ASP A 7 47.64 19.59 -31.74
C ASP A 7 47.51 18.20 -32.39
N ILE A 8 48.59 17.67 -32.95
CA ILE A 8 48.61 16.30 -33.52
C ILE A 8 48.40 15.25 -32.42
N ILE A 9 49.03 15.40 -31.26
CA ILE A 9 48.84 14.50 -30.11
C ILE A 9 47.40 14.57 -29.59
N LEU A 10 46.83 15.78 -29.50
CA LEU A 10 45.45 15.97 -29.07
C LEU A 10 44.46 15.32 -30.05
N GLN A 11 44.65 15.51 -31.36
CA GLN A 11 43.83 14.88 -32.38
C GLN A 11 43.93 13.35 -32.33
N ALA A 12 45.14 12.80 -32.17
CA ALA A 12 45.33 11.36 -32.04
C ALA A 12 44.65 10.79 -30.79
N ALA A 13 44.71 11.50 -29.67
CA ALA A 13 44.04 11.11 -28.43
C ALA A 13 42.51 11.12 -28.56
N VAL A 14 41.95 12.14 -29.23
CA VAL A 14 40.51 12.22 -29.52
C VAL A 14 40.07 11.08 -30.45
N PHE A 15 40.86 10.78 -31.48
CA PHE A 15 40.55 9.68 -32.40
C PHE A 15 40.59 8.32 -31.69
N LEU A 16 41.57 8.11 -30.81
CA LEU A 16 41.67 6.91 -30.00
C LEU A 16 40.49 6.79 -29.02
N LEU A 17 40.07 7.89 -28.40
CA LEU A 17 38.90 7.92 -27.53
C LEU A 17 37.62 7.54 -28.30
N ILE A 18 37.43 8.08 -29.51
CA ILE A 18 36.29 7.74 -30.37
C ILE A 18 36.30 6.26 -30.75
N ILE A 19 37.46 5.70 -31.11
CA ILE A 19 37.59 4.27 -31.42
C ILE A 19 37.28 3.41 -30.20
N VAL A 20 37.76 3.77 -29.01
CA VAL A 20 37.48 3.05 -27.77
C VAL A 20 35.98 3.11 -27.45
N VAL A 21 35.34 4.27 -27.56
CA VAL A 21 33.88 4.41 -27.36
C VAL A 21 33.10 3.60 -28.40
N PHE A 22 33.53 3.63 -29.66
CA PHE A 22 32.90 2.86 -30.74
C PHE A 22 33.00 1.35 -30.49
N LEU A 23 34.17 0.86 -30.09
CA LEU A 23 34.38 -0.54 -29.73
C LEU A 23 33.61 -0.94 -28.47
N LEU A 24 33.50 -0.05 -27.46
CA LEU A 24 32.65 -0.28 -26.30
C LEU A 24 31.18 -0.40 -26.69
N ILE A 25 30.67 0.48 -27.55
CA ILE A 25 29.27 0.41 -28.01
C ILE A 25 29.01 -0.86 -28.83
N HIS A 26 29.95 -1.27 -29.69
CA HIS A 26 29.76 -2.41 -30.58
C HIS A 26 30.02 -3.77 -29.90
N ASN A 27 30.89 -3.79 -28.88
CA ASN A 27 31.24 -5.00 -28.13
C ASN A 27 30.43 -5.16 -26.83
N ILE A 28 29.47 -4.28 -26.52
CA ILE A 28 28.46 -4.57 -25.49
C ILE A 28 27.63 -5.75 -26.00
N PRO A 29 27.73 -6.94 -25.35
CA PRO A 29 26.93 -8.08 -25.75
C PRO A 29 25.46 -7.68 -25.63
N GLN A 30 24.65 -7.88 -26.68
CA GLN A 30 23.20 -7.63 -26.60
C GLN A 30 22.53 -8.34 -25.41
N LYS A 31 23.18 -9.38 -24.87
CA LYS A 31 22.80 -10.11 -23.64
C LYS A 31 22.80 -9.24 -22.36
N LEU A 32 23.62 -8.19 -22.29
CA LEU A 32 23.64 -7.25 -21.15
C LEU A 32 22.46 -6.28 -21.19
N ILE A 33 22.13 -5.76 -22.38
CA ILE A 33 20.94 -4.89 -22.58
C ILE A 33 19.65 -5.70 -22.46
N SER A 34 19.65 -6.95 -22.91
CA SER A 34 18.47 -7.81 -22.79
C SER A 34 18.16 -8.14 -21.33
N LYS A 35 19.15 -8.42 -20.46
CA LYS A 35 18.92 -8.66 -19.03
C LYS A 35 18.25 -7.48 -18.30
N ILE A 36 18.57 -6.25 -18.69
CA ILE A 36 17.91 -5.05 -18.16
C ILE A 36 16.44 -5.02 -18.64
N ARG A 37 16.19 -5.28 -19.93
CA ARG A 37 14.84 -5.34 -20.52
C ARG A 37 13.98 -6.51 -20.00
N TYR A 38 14.59 -7.63 -19.62
CA TYR A 38 13.89 -8.81 -19.10
C TYR A 38 13.50 -8.67 -17.63
N ARG A 39 14.20 -7.83 -16.85
CA ARG A 39 13.87 -7.58 -15.43
C ARG A 39 12.61 -6.72 -15.25
N ASP A 40 12.37 -5.76 -16.13
CA ASP A 40 11.22 -4.85 -16.00
C ASP A 40 9.90 -5.46 -16.50
N ARG A 41 9.97 -6.42 -17.43
CA ARG A 41 8.79 -7.08 -18.02
C ARG A 41 7.85 -7.75 -16.99
N PRO A 42 8.33 -8.57 -16.04
CA PRO A 42 7.46 -9.14 -15.01
C PRO A 42 6.89 -8.06 -14.08
N VAL A 43 7.67 -7.06 -13.68
CA VAL A 43 7.19 -5.96 -12.82
C VAL A 43 6.07 -5.18 -13.49
N HIS A 44 6.19 -4.86 -14.79
CA HIS A 44 5.11 -4.22 -15.54
C HIS A 44 3.87 -5.11 -15.67
N GLN A 45 4.05 -6.43 -15.78
CA GLN A 45 2.93 -7.36 -15.84
C GLN A 45 2.19 -7.44 -14.49
N ALA A 46 2.91 -7.50 -13.38
CA ALA A 46 2.32 -7.44 -12.03
C ALA A 46 1.49 -6.16 -11.86
N LYS A 47 2.07 -5.00 -12.23
CA LYS A 47 1.38 -3.70 -12.19
C LYS A 47 0.11 -3.66 -13.04
N ARG A 48 0.11 -4.30 -14.21
CA ARG A 48 -1.11 -4.38 -15.05
C ARG A 48 -2.21 -5.16 -14.35
N HIS A 49 -1.89 -6.33 -13.79
CA HIS A 49 -2.84 -7.12 -13.03
C HIS A 49 -3.37 -6.36 -11.81
N PHE A 50 -2.48 -5.69 -11.06
CA PHE A 50 -2.87 -4.82 -9.96
C PHE A 50 -3.85 -3.72 -10.40
N VAL A 51 -3.54 -2.99 -11.47
CA VAL A 51 -4.42 -1.91 -11.98
C VAL A 51 -5.77 -2.45 -12.42
N ASN A 52 -5.81 -3.56 -13.15
CA ASN A 52 -7.06 -4.20 -13.56
C ASN A 52 -7.90 -4.61 -12.35
N GLY A 53 -7.27 -5.27 -11.36
CA GLY A 53 -7.95 -5.67 -10.13
C GLY A 53 -8.46 -4.48 -9.32
N ALA A 54 -7.68 -3.39 -9.23
CA ALA A 54 -8.11 -2.16 -8.57
C ALA A 54 -9.31 -1.50 -9.27
N GLN A 55 -9.35 -1.50 -10.60
CA GLN A 55 -10.49 -1.02 -11.37
C GLN A 55 -11.74 -1.88 -11.12
N LEU A 56 -11.60 -3.20 -11.12
CA LEU A 56 -12.70 -4.12 -10.81
C LEU A 56 -13.22 -3.91 -9.38
N LEU A 57 -12.32 -3.72 -8.41
CA LEU A 57 -12.69 -3.41 -7.02
C LEU A 57 -13.46 -2.09 -6.93
N ALA A 58 -13.01 -1.05 -7.64
CA ALA A 58 -13.70 0.23 -7.68
C ALA A 58 -15.10 0.12 -8.30
N GLN A 59 -15.25 -0.66 -9.36
CA GLN A 59 -16.55 -0.98 -9.96
C GLN A 59 -17.45 -1.78 -9.01
N ALA A 60 -16.88 -2.75 -8.27
CA ALA A 60 -17.61 -3.51 -7.27
C ALA A 60 -18.19 -2.57 -6.20
N ARG A 61 -17.38 -1.61 -5.70
CA ARG A 61 -17.81 -0.65 -4.67
C ARG A 61 -18.88 0.34 -5.14
N SER A 62 -18.93 0.65 -6.44
CA SER A 62 -19.93 1.57 -6.99
C SER A 62 -21.22 0.89 -7.44
N SER A 63 -21.20 -0.44 -7.62
CA SER A 63 -22.37 -1.22 -8.00
C SER A 63 -23.43 -1.26 -6.89
N LYS A 64 -24.69 -1.14 -7.27
CA LYS A 64 -25.85 -1.34 -6.38
C LYS A 64 -26.35 -2.78 -6.37
N ASP A 65 -25.97 -3.57 -7.37
CA ASP A 65 -26.37 -4.98 -7.46
C ASP A 65 -25.36 -5.87 -6.72
N ARG A 66 -25.86 -6.58 -5.70
CA ARG A 66 -25.06 -7.50 -4.88
C ARG A 66 -24.42 -8.62 -5.71
N SER A 67 -25.10 -9.10 -6.76
CA SER A 67 -24.54 -10.18 -7.60
C SER A 67 -23.35 -9.68 -8.42
N ALA A 68 -23.47 -8.47 -9.00
CA ALA A 68 -22.37 -7.79 -9.66
C ALA A 68 -21.21 -7.51 -8.69
N VAL A 69 -21.48 -7.04 -7.45
CA VAL A 69 -20.45 -6.80 -6.43
C VAL A 69 -19.62 -8.06 -6.17
N ASP A 70 -20.28 -9.21 -5.94
CA ASP A 70 -19.61 -10.48 -5.67
C ASP A 70 -18.76 -10.95 -6.86
N SER A 71 -19.30 -10.87 -8.08
CA SER A 71 -18.58 -11.28 -9.30
C SER A 71 -17.35 -10.39 -9.60
N LEU A 72 -17.48 -9.09 -9.41
CA LEU A 72 -16.40 -8.13 -9.60
C LEU A 72 -15.34 -8.25 -8.51
N ALA A 73 -15.74 -8.47 -7.26
CA ALA A 73 -14.81 -8.70 -6.16
C ALA A 73 -14.00 -10.00 -6.36
N LYS A 74 -14.62 -11.09 -6.81
CA LYS A 74 -13.91 -12.33 -7.18
C LYS A 74 -12.92 -12.11 -8.33
N SER A 75 -13.32 -11.32 -9.32
CA SER A 75 -12.44 -10.98 -10.45
C SER A 75 -11.25 -10.12 -9.99
N ALA A 76 -11.49 -9.17 -9.09
CA ALA A 76 -10.45 -8.34 -8.49
C ALA A 76 -9.47 -9.18 -7.65
N GLU A 77 -9.97 -10.14 -6.88
CA GLU A 77 -9.14 -11.12 -6.15
C GLU A 77 -8.27 -11.93 -7.10
N SER A 78 -8.83 -12.45 -8.20
CA SER A 78 -8.07 -13.22 -9.18
C SER A 78 -6.96 -12.40 -9.84
N GLU A 79 -7.21 -11.13 -10.16
CA GLU A 79 -6.18 -10.23 -10.68
C GLU A 79 -5.10 -9.92 -9.62
N ALA A 80 -5.50 -9.74 -8.36
CA ALA A 80 -4.55 -9.57 -7.26
C ALA A 80 -3.64 -10.81 -7.09
N ASP A 81 -4.21 -12.02 -7.16
CA ASP A 81 -3.44 -13.27 -7.09
C ASP A 81 -2.42 -13.40 -8.23
N LYS A 82 -2.78 -12.98 -9.45
CA LYS A 82 -1.84 -12.94 -10.58
C LYS A 82 -0.71 -11.93 -10.34
N ALA A 83 -1.03 -10.77 -9.75
CA ALA A 83 -0.01 -9.78 -9.40
C ALA A 83 0.94 -10.32 -8.32
N ILE A 84 0.40 -10.90 -7.25
CA ILE A 84 1.16 -11.52 -6.15
C ILE A 84 2.04 -12.67 -6.65
N ALA A 85 1.55 -13.49 -7.58
CA ALA A 85 2.33 -14.59 -8.15
C ALA A 85 3.59 -14.11 -8.91
N ILE A 86 3.57 -12.88 -9.42
CA ILE A 86 4.68 -12.27 -10.15
C ILE A 86 5.59 -11.46 -9.21
N ASP A 87 5.00 -10.67 -8.32
CA ASP A 87 5.70 -9.91 -7.28
C ASP A 87 5.07 -10.16 -5.90
N PRO A 88 5.54 -11.20 -5.18
CA PRO A 88 4.99 -11.53 -3.86
C PRO A 88 5.32 -10.50 -2.78
N THR A 89 6.28 -9.61 -3.03
CA THR A 89 6.74 -8.60 -2.07
C THR A 89 6.02 -7.26 -2.23
N ASP A 90 5.18 -7.10 -3.25
CA ASP A 90 4.36 -5.91 -3.39
C ASP A 90 3.19 -5.91 -2.40
N ALA A 91 3.27 -5.01 -1.42
CA ALA A 91 2.22 -4.87 -0.41
C ALA A 91 0.90 -4.39 -1.01
N ALA A 92 0.92 -3.58 -2.06
CA ALA A 92 -0.29 -3.04 -2.68
C ALA A 92 -1.16 -4.17 -3.25
N SER A 93 -0.55 -5.18 -3.88
CA SER A 93 -1.25 -6.36 -4.38
C SER A 93 -1.92 -7.19 -3.27
N HIS A 94 -1.27 -7.35 -2.13
CA HIS A 94 -1.87 -8.00 -0.95
C HIS A 94 -3.01 -7.18 -0.33
N ILE A 95 -2.88 -5.85 -0.28
CA ILE A 95 -3.95 -4.95 0.15
C ILE A 95 -5.16 -5.08 -0.79
N LEU A 96 -4.93 -5.07 -2.10
CA LEU A 96 -6.00 -5.25 -3.10
C LEU A 96 -6.77 -6.56 -2.87
N LYS A 97 -6.03 -7.67 -2.66
CA LYS A 97 -6.63 -8.96 -2.32
C LYS A 97 -7.45 -8.89 -1.03
N ALA A 98 -6.93 -8.29 0.03
CA ALA A 98 -7.64 -8.13 1.30
C ALA A 98 -8.96 -7.36 1.12
N LEU A 99 -8.95 -6.27 0.36
CA LEU A 99 -10.13 -5.46 0.08
C LEU A 99 -11.18 -6.21 -0.76
N ALA A 100 -10.73 -7.02 -1.72
CA ALA A 100 -11.61 -7.87 -2.53
C ALA A 100 -12.27 -8.98 -1.68
N LEU A 101 -11.50 -9.64 -0.82
CA LEU A 101 -11.99 -10.66 0.11
C LEU A 101 -12.99 -10.07 1.13
N GLU A 102 -12.73 -8.85 1.61
CA GLU A 102 -13.66 -8.16 2.51
C GLU A 102 -15.02 -7.89 1.86
N LEU A 103 -15.05 -7.45 0.59
CA LEU A 103 -16.31 -7.25 -0.14
C LEU A 103 -17.10 -8.56 -0.32
N GLN A 104 -16.40 -9.68 -0.43
CA GLN A 104 -17.01 -11.02 -0.47
C GLN A 104 -17.47 -11.50 0.92
N GLY A 105 -17.08 -10.81 1.99
CA GLY A 105 -17.40 -11.15 3.38
C GLY A 105 -16.39 -12.08 4.06
N PHE A 106 -15.29 -12.44 3.40
CA PHE A 106 -14.24 -13.32 3.92
C PHE A 106 -13.25 -12.55 4.80
N LYS A 107 -13.72 -12.03 5.93
CA LYS A 107 -12.95 -11.14 6.81
C LYS A 107 -11.66 -11.76 7.39
N THR A 108 -11.67 -13.06 7.69
CA THR A 108 -10.47 -13.76 8.19
C THR A 108 -9.39 -13.83 7.11
N SER A 109 -9.74 -14.26 5.88
CA SER A 109 -8.80 -14.32 4.76
C SER A 109 -8.33 -12.92 4.32
N ALA A 110 -9.19 -11.91 4.45
CA ALA A 110 -8.82 -10.52 4.26
C ALA A 110 -7.76 -10.07 5.29
N LEU A 111 -7.93 -10.45 6.56
CA LEU A 111 -6.95 -10.16 7.61
C LEU A 111 -5.62 -10.85 7.34
N ASP A 112 -5.62 -12.11 6.92
CA ASP A 112 -4.38 -12.82 6.58
C ASP A 112 -3.61 -12.09 5.45
N SER A 113 -4.34 -11.62 4.43
CA SER A 113 -3.74 -10.88 3.30
C SER A 113 -3.17 -9.52 3.74
N ILE A 114 -3.85 -8.80 4.65
CA ILE A 114 -3.36 -7.52 5.16
C ILE A 114 -2.16 -7.69 6.12
N ASP A 115 -2.10 -8.80 6.85
CA ASP A 115 -0.94 -9.11 7.68
C ASP A 115 0.30 -9.40 6.82
N ILE A 116 0.12 -10.04 5.65
CA ILE A 116 1.21 -10.21 4.68
C ILE A 116 1.67 -8.86 4.12
N SER A 117 0.75 -7.95 3.77
CA SER A 117 1.13 -6.63 3.25
C SER A 117 1.93 -5.79 4.24
N LEU A 118 1.71 -6.00 5.55
CA LEU A 118 2.42 -5.34 6.65
C LEU A 118 3.65 -6.12 7.16
N SER A 119 4.01 -7.24 6.50
CA SER A 119 5.20 -8.01 6.86
C SER A 119 6.51 -7.23 6.59
N PRO A 120 7.63 -7.56 7.25
CA PRO A 120 8.90 -6.85 7.06
C PRO A 120 9.44 -6.86 5.62
N LEU A 121 8.99 -7.81 4.79
CA LEU A 121 9.37 -7.91 3.38
C LEU A 121 8.51 -6.99 2.53
N ALA A 122 7.19 -7.01 2.73
CA ALA A 122 6.25 -6.29 1.88
C ALA A 122 6.12 -4.81 2.27
N VAL A 123 6.19 -4.49 3.55
CA VAL A 123 5.97 -3.11 4.06
C VAL A 123 6.94 -2.09 3.47
N LYS A 124 8.10 -2.53 2.97
CA LYS A 124 9.10 -1.67 2.30
C LYS A 124 8.62 -1.08 0.98
N SER A 125 7.59 -1.68 0.37
CA SER A 125 6.98 -1.19 -0.86
C SER A 125 5.89 -0.13 -0.63
N LEU A 126 5.44 0.06 0.62
CA LEU A 126 4.43 1.05 0.97
C LEU A 126 5.06 2.39 1.31
N GLU A 127 4.42 3.47 0.85
CA GLU A 127 4.66 4.80 1.39
C GLU A 127 4.12 4.90 2.84
N GLU A 128 4.61 5.88 3.62
CA GLU A 128 4.20 6.05 5.02
C GLU A 128 2.68 6.22 5.16
N ASN A 129 2.07 7.02 4.28
CA ASN A 129 0.62 7.24 4.27
C ASN A 129 -0.16 5.96 3.95
N GLU A 130 0.30 5.19 2.96
CA GLU A 130 -0.32 3.91 2.57
C GLU A 130 -0.20 2.87 3.67
N ARG A 131 0.94 2.84 4.37
CA ARG A 131 1.13 2.03 5.57
C ARG A 131 0.17 2.42 6.68
N GLY A 132 -0.08 3.72 6.87
CA GLY A 132 -1.09 4.23 7.78
C GLY A 132 -2.50 3.71 7.46
N ASP A 133 -2.88 3.72 6.18
CA ASP A 133 -4.17 3.17 5.72
C ASP A 133 -4.24 1.64 5.87
N ALA A 134 -3.16 0.91 5.60
CA ALA A 134 -3.10 -0.54 5.77
C ALA A 134 -3.24 -0.95 7.24
N LEU A 135 -2.62 -0.20 8.17
CA LEU A 135 -2.76 -0.43 9.62
C LEU A 135 -4.18 -0.16 10.11
N LEU A 136 -4.82 0.93 9.66
CA LEU A 136 -6.24 1.17 9.91
C LEU A 136 -7.07 -0.01 9.41
N LYS A 137 -6.79 -0.49 8.19
CA LYS A 137 -7.54 -1.59 7.61
C LYS A 137 -7.38 -2.89 8.39
N ARG A 138 -6.17 -3.16 8.88
CA ARG A 138 -5.92 -4.29 9.77
C ARG A 138 -6.69 -4.17 11.08
N ALA A 139 -6.70 -3.00 11.69
CA ALA A 139 -7.46 -2.73 12.92
C ALA A 139 -8.96 -2.97 12.72
N GLU A 140 -9.54 -2.48 11.61
CA GLU A 140 -10.95 -2.74 11.25
C GLU A 140 -11.26 -4.23 11.15
N LEU A 141 -10.41 -4.99 10.43
CA LEU A 141 -10.60 -6.42 10.23
C LEU A 141 -10.48 -7.18 11.55
N ARG A 142 -9.46 -6.88 12.37
CA ARG A 142 -9.28 -7.46 13.72
C ARG A 142 -10.49 -7.20 14.60
N LEU A 143 -11.01 -5.97 14.64
CA LEU A 143 -12.23 -5.66 15.40
C LEU A 143 -13.45 -6.44 14.91
N ALA A 144 -13.53 -6.72 13.61
CA ALA A 144 -14.65 -7.43 13.01
C ALA A 144 -14.59 -8.96 13.19
N VAL A 145 -13.39 -9.57 13.31
CA VAL A 145 -13.23 -11.02 13.49
C VAL A 145 -13.00 -11.43 14.94
N SER A 146 -12.40 -10.56 15.76
CA SER A 146 -12.00 -10.93 17.13
C SER A 146 -13.17 -10.94 18.09
N ARG A 147 -13.28 -12.03 18.85
CA ARG A 147 -14.12 -12.12 20.06
C ARG A 147 -13.23 -11.77 21.26
N ARG A 148 -13.54 -10.65 21.94
CA ARG A 148 -12.93 -10.12 23.19
C ARG A 148 -11.49 -10.55 23.51
N GLY A 149 -10.55 -9.60 23.53
CA GLY A 149 -9.20 -9.80 24.12
C GLY A 149 -8.01 -9.29 23.31
N GLN A 150 -8.20 -8.86 22.06
CA GLN A 150 -7.11 -8.37 21.21
C GLN A 150 -7.07 -6.84 21.06
N ILE A 151 -7.78 -6.11 21.93
CA ILE A 151 -7.93 -4.64 21.82
C ILE A 151 -6.57 -3.94 21.89
N ASP A 152 -5.60 -4.47 22.65
CA ASP A 152 -4.27 -3.87 22.75
C ASP A 152 -3.53 -3.82 21.41
N SER A 153 -3.56 -4.92 20.64
CA SER A 153 -2.95 -4.97 19.30
C SER A 153 -3.65 -4.04 18.31
N VAL A 154 -4.97 -3.86 18.45
CA VAL A 154 -5.74 -2.94 17.62
C VAL A 154 -5.40 -1.49 17.96
N VAL A 155 -5.27 -1.16 19.26
CA VAL A 155 -4.83 0.17 19.70
C VAL A 155 -3.44 0.48 19.14
N GLN A 156 -2.50 -0.47 19.16
CA GLN A 156 -1.17 -0.26 18.57
C GLN A 156 -1.24 0.05 17.07
N ASP A 157 -2.05 -0.70 16.31
CA ASP A 157 -2.24 -0.45 14.88
C ASP A 157 -2.84 0.93 14.62
N LEU A 158 -3.84 1.33 15.41
CA LEU A 158 -4.53 2.61 15.26
C LEU A 158 -3.65 3.80 15.66
N VAL A 159 -2.88 3.69 16.74
CA VAL A 159 -1.90 4.72 17.16
C VAL A 159 -0.85 4.94 16.08
N GLU A 160 -0.31 3.86 15.53
CA GLU A 160 0.65 3.97 14.43
C GLU A 160 0.00 4.51 13.15
N SER A 161 -1.24 4.12 12.86
CA SER A 161 -2.02 4.64 11.74
C SER A 161 -2.20 6.15 11.82
N VAL A 162 -2.65 6.69 12.97
CA VAL A 162 -2.81 8.15 13.13
C VAL A 162 -1.48 8.90 13.18
N ARG A 163 -0.39 8.24 13.58
CA ARG A 163 0.97 8.82 13.54
C ARG A 163 1.47 8.98 12.11
N LEU A 164 1.23 7.96 11.27
CA LEU A 164 1.64 7.96 9.86
C LEU A 164 0.71 8.81 9.01
N LYS A 165 -0.59 8.82 9.33
CA LYS A 165 -1.63 9.52 8.58
C LYS A 165 -2.67 10.11 9.54
N ASN A 166 -2.51 11.39 9.84
CA ASN A 166 -3.30 12.13 10.83
C ASN A 166 -4.58 12.80 10.29
N ASP A 167 -4.93 12.56 9.02
CA ASP A 167 -6.08 13.15 8.35
C ASP A 167 -7.28 12.18 8.23
N ASN A 168 -7.22 11.03 8.92
CA ASN A 168 -8.25 10.00 8.87
C ASN A 168 -9.10 9.97 10.16
N ALA A 169 -10.25 10.63 10.13
CA ALA A 169 -11.16 10.71 11.28
C ALA A 169 -11.65 9.33 11.77
N LYS A 170 -11.76 8.34 10.88
CA LYS A 170 -12.17 6.99 11.24
C LYS A 170 -11.13 6.29 12.13
N ALA A 171 -9.84 6.52 11.89
CA ALA A 171 -8.78 5.95 12.72
C ALA A 171 -8.85 6.47 14.17
N TYR A 172 -9.02 7.78 14.35
CA TYR A 172 -9.24 8.40 15.66
C TYR A 172 -10.52 7.89 16.34
N PHE A 173 -11.61 7.75 15.59
CA PHE A 173 -12.85 7.21 16.14
C PHE A 173 -12.71 5.76 16.62
N LEU A 174 -12.12 4.88 15.82
CA LEU A 174 -11.89 3.49 16.23
C LEU A 174 -10.95 3.41 17.44
N LEU A 175 -9.99 4.33 17.54
CA LEU A 175 -9.09 4.43 18.68
C LEU A 175 -9.87 4.78 19.96
N GLY A 176 -10.81 5.73 19.86
CA GLY A 176 -11.74 6.06 20.93
C GLY A 176 -12.62 4.88 21.35
N GLU A 177 -13.18 4.12 20.41
CA GLU A 177 -13.97 2.92 20.72
C GLU A 177 -13.14 1.86 21.44
N CYS A 178 -11.88 1.69 21.04
CA CYS A 178 -10.95 0.79 21.70
C CYS A 178 -10.62 1.25 23.13
N TYR A 179 -10.41 2.55 23.36
CA TYR A 179 -10.18 3.09 24.70
C TYR A 179 -11.41 2.99 25.59
N GLU A 180 -12.63 3.22 25.08
CA GLU A 180 -13.88 2.95 25.81
C GLU A 180 -13.97 1.49 26.26
N LYS A 181 -13.66 0.55 25.36
CA LYS A 181 -13.64 -0.90 25.70
C LYS A 181 -12.61 -1.26 26.77
N LYS A 182 -11.59 -0.42 26.94
CA LYS A 182 -10.56 -0.55 27.98
C LYS A 182 -10.86 0.27 29.24
N SER A 183 -12.02 0.93 29.31
CA SER A 183 -12.39 1.86 30.40
C SER A 183 -11.44 3.06 30.54
N MET A 184 -10.73 3.43 29.48
CA MET A 184 -9.81 4.56 29.42
C MET A 184 -10.58 5.80 28.92
N ARG A 185 -11.38 6.40 29.82
CA ARG A 185 -12.39 7.42 29.44
C ARG A 185 -11.77 8.72 28.92
N GLU A 186 -10.67 9.18 29.47
CA GLU A 186 -10.04 10.44 29.05
C GLU A 186 -9.34 10.30 27.68
N GLU A 187 -8.69 9.17 27.44
CA GLU A 187 -8.07 8.84 26.16
C GLU A 187 -9.13 8.64 25.08
N ALA A 188 -10.26 8.01 25.41
CA ALA A 188 -11.39 7.88 24.50
C ALA A 188 -11.97 9.25 24.12
N ARG A 189 -12.17 10.14 25.10
CA ARG A 189 -12.63 11.52 24.88
C ARG A 189 -11.71 12.24 23.91
N THR A 190 -10.39 12.23 24.18
CA THR A 190 -9.38 12.89 23.35
C THR A 190 -9.41 12.36 21.92
N ALA A 191 -9.48 11.04 21.73
CA ALA A 191 -9.53 10.43 20.40
C ALA A 191 -10.81 10.81 19.63
N TYR A 192 -11.96 10.89 20.27
CA TYR A 192 -13.18 11.37 19.61
C TYR A 192 -13.13 12.86 19.26
N GLU A 193 -12.54 13.70 20.13
CA GLU A 193 -12.30 15.11 19.83
C GLU A 193 -11.35 15.29 18.65
N ASP A 194 -10.29 14.47 18.54
CA ASP A 194 -9.39 14.45 17.40
C ASP A 194 -10.12 14.03 16.11
N ALA A 195 -10.99 13.02 16.15
CA ALA A 195 -11.81 12.61 15.01
C ALA A 195 -12.69 13.77 14.50
N ILE A 196 -13.30 14.54 15.41
CA ILE A 196 -14.11 15.72 15.10
C ILE A 196 -13.23 16.87 14.58
N ARG A 197 -11.99 17.02 15.07
CA ARG A 197 -11.06 18.03 14.57
C ARG A 197 -10.65 17.77 13.13
N VAL A 198 -10.38 16.50 12.80
CA VAL A 198 -10.05 16.06 11.44
C VAL A 198 -11.25 16.20 10.52
N GLU A 199 -12.42 15.72 10.95
CA GLU A 199 -13.66 15.84 10.19
C GLU A 199 -14.79 16.37 11.09
N PRO A 200 -15.08 17.70 11.07
CA PRO A 200 -16.10 18.31 11.93
C PRO A 200 -17.52 17.77 11.73
N LYS A 201 -17.78 17.09 10.61
CA LYS A 201 -19.07 16.48 10.26
C LYS A 201 -19.14 14.98 10.57
N TYR A 202 -18.13 14.41 11.22
CA TYR A 202 -18.07 12.99 11.57
C TYR A 202 -19.03 12.66 12.74
N LYS A 203 -20.32 12.53 12.41
CA LYS A 203 -21.43 12.44 13.36
C LYS A 203 -21.24 11.37 14.43
N VAL A 204 -20.73 10.20 14.05
CA VAL A 204 -20.55 9.06 14.96
C VAL A 204 -19.55 9.35 16.08
N ALA A 205 -18.51 10.19 15.85
CA ALA A 205 -17.61 10.60 16.93
C ALA A 205 -18.27 11.60 17.88
N ARG A 206 -19.13 12.50 17.37
CA ARG A 206 -19.90 13.42 18.22
C ARG A 206 -20.87 12.67 19.12
N GLU A 207 -21.62 11.73 18.55
CA GLU A 207 -22.53 10.86 19.31
C GLU A 207 -21.79 10.04 20.38
N ALA A 208 -20.59 9.53 20.06
CA ALA A 208 -19.76 8.81 21.02
C ALA A 208 -19.25 9.72 22.16
N LEU A 209 -18.85 10.95 21.84
CA LEU A 209 -18.41 11.95 22.81
C LEU A 209 -19.55 12.35 23.76
N ASP A 210 -20.76 12.57 23.23
CA ASP A 210 -21.96 12.90 24.02
C ASP A 210 -22.30 11.76 24.99
N ARG A 211 -22.26 10.50 24.50
CA ARG A 211 -22.45 9.29 25.32
C ARG A 211 -21.39 9.16 26.44
N LEU A 212 -20.17 9.60 26.17
CA LEU A 212 -19.06 9.61 27.14
C LEU A 212 -19.10 10.85 28.07
N GLY A 213 -19.97 11.81 27.81
CA GLY A 213 -20.21 12.97 28.67
C GLY A 213 -21.37 12.76 29.63
N SER A 214 -22.40 12.02 29.21
CA SER A 214 -23.51 11.54 30.05
C SER A 214 -23.08 10.51 31.08
#